data_AF-A0A0K1EFB5-F1
#
_entry.id   AF-A0A0K1EFB5-F1
#
_cell.length_a   1.000
_cell.length_b   1.000
_cell.length_c   1.000
_cell.angle_alpha   90.00
_cell.angle_beta   90.00
_cell.angle_gamma   90.00
#
_symmetry.space_group_name_H-M   'P 1'
#
loop_
_entity.id
_entity.type
_entity.pdbx_description
1 polymer ?
#
loop_
_entity_poly.entity_id
_entity_poly.type
_entity_poly.pdbx_seq_one_letter_code
_entity_poly.pdbx_strand_id
1 'polypeptide(L)'
;MSMDAITAWAVSIMVSWAPPGRSHIRDAVETPEEGRARYEAIAEAAARVAYDPELDPVFRGPRGRATTMALLLSIAKHESGFRRDVDLGKGPLSRGSGTDSCLLQIRVGKGKTAEGWTHEDLVEDREKCFRSGHALIKRSFGACRNLPMLDWLGAYTRGRCVQGEPASQSRMKLAQRAPQAPLDDAAALAARAKATPHP
;
A
#
# COMPACT_ATOMS: atom_id res chain seq x y z
N MET A 1 22.68 4.63 -3.62
CA MET A 1 22.35 3.23 -3.94
C MET A 1 21.42 3.25 -5.14
N SER A 2 21.68 2.43 -6.18
CA SER A 2 20.74 2.33 -7.30
C SER A 2 19.42 1.76 -6.79
N MET A 3 18.31 2.36 -7.20
CA MET A 3 16.98 1.80 -6.95
C MET A 3 16.84 0.45 -7.67
N ASP A 4 16.28 -0.56 -7.00
CA ASP A 4 16.04 -1.85 -7.63
C ASP A 4 14.85 -1.78 -8.61
N ALA A 5 14.79 -2.74 -9.53
CA ALA A 5 13.81 -2.74 -10.61
C ALA A 5 12.35 -2.80 -10.13
N ILE A 6 12.08 -3.44 -8.98
CA ILE A 6 10.72 -3.52 -8.41
C ILE A 6 10.33 -2.18 -7.81
N THR A 7 11.20 -1.56 -7.02
CA THR A 7 10.93 -0.22 -6.46
C THR A 7 10.78 0.81 -7.58
N ALA A 8 11.60 0.76 -8.63
CA ALA A 8 11.47 1.64 -9.80
C ALA A 8 10.14 1.45 -10.55
N TRP A 9 9.74 0.21 -10.76
CA TRP A 9 8.43 -0.11 -11.31
C TRP A 9 7.30 0.42 -10.42
N ALA A 10 7.37 0.22 -9.12
CA ALA A 10 6.38 0.72 -8.16
C ALA A 10 6.27 2.25 -8.14
N VAL A 11 7.39 2.96 -8.20
CA VAL A 11 7.38 4.42 -8.32
C VAL A 11 6.73 4.86 -9.63
N SER A 12 7.01 4.16 -10.74
CA SER A 12 6.41 4.48 -12.04
C SER A 12 4.88 4.36 -12.02
N ILE A 13 4.33 3.32 -11.39
CA ILE A 13 2.88 3.17 -11.27
C ILE A 13 2.28 4.24 -10.37
N MET A 14 2.93 4.57 -9.25
CA MET A 14 2.46 5.61 -8.33
C MET A 14 2.39 6.96 -9.01
N VAL A 15 3.45 7.38 -9.72
CA VAL A 15 3.49 8.64 -10.46
C VAL A 15 2.41 8.68 -11.55
N SER A 16 2.18 7.56 -12.24
CA SER A 16 1.13 7.49 -13.26
C SER A 16 -0.30 7.65 -12.69
N TRP A 17 -0.52 7.21 -11.45
CA TRP A 17 -1.83 7.25 -10.80
C TRP A 17 -2.08 8.57 -10.05
N ALA A 18 -1.02 9.16 -9.52
CA ALA A 18 -1.05 10.40 -8.77
C ALA A 18 0.31 11.11 -8.91
N PRO A 19 0.42 12.17 -9.72
CA PRO A 19 1.66 12.93 -9.81
C PRO A 19 2.03 13.57 -8.44
N PRO A 20 3.31 13.54 -8.03
CA PRO A 20 3.76 14.13 -6.77
C PRO A 20 3.58 15.66 -6.74
N GLY A 21 3.61 16.23 -5.54
CA GLY A 21 3.56 17.69 -5.32
C GLY A 21 2.15 18.31 -5.38
N ARG A 22 1.11 17.54 -5.72
CA ARG A 22 -0.27 18.04 -5.72
C ARG A 22 -0.93 17.87 -4.35
N SER A 23 -1.23 18.97 -3.67
CA SER A 23 -2.08 18.97 -2.47
C SER A 23 -2.84 20.28 -2.32
N HIS A 24 -4.04 20.22 -1.75
CA HIS A 24 -4.82 21.40 -1.34
C HIS A 24 -4.39 21.91 0.05
N ILE A 25 -3.57 21.15 0.78
CA ILE A 25 -3.03 21.53 2.08
C ILE A 25 -1.66 22.15 1.85
N ARG A 26 -1.52 23.45 2.20
CA ARG A 26 -0.32 24.24 1.91
C ARG A 26 0.97 23.58 2.40
N ASP A 27 0.97 23.05 3.62
CA ASP A 27 2.13 22.40 4.25
C ASP A 27 2.41 20.99 3.70
N ALA A 28 1.54 20.48 2.84
CA ALA A 28 1.65 19.18 2.19
C ALA A 28 2.06 19.27 0.71
N VAL A 29 2.21 20.49 0.18
CA VAL A 29 2.77 20.72 -1.15
C VAL A 29 4.27 20.44 -1.10
N GLU A 30 4.76 19.69 -2.08
CA GLU A 30 6.15 19.30 -2.23
C GLU A 30 6.61 19.69 -3.63
N THR A 31 7.91 19.89 -3.82
CA THR A 31 8.44 19.94 -5.18
C THR A 31 8.26 18.56 -5.86
N PRO A 32 8.27 18.50 -7.21
CA PRO A 32 8.24 17.23 -7.92
C PRO A 32 9.35 16.28 -7.47
N GLU A 33 10.54 16.79 -7.21
CA GLU A 33 11.72 16.03 -6.76
C GLU A 33 11.54 15.49 -5.34
N GLU A 34 11.09 16.33 -4.40
CA GLU A 34 10.81 15.92 -3.02
C GLU A 34 9.71 14.86 -2.97
N GLY A 35 8.62 15.08 -3.70
CA GLY A 35 7.51 14.13 -3.75
C GLY A 35 7.90 12.82 -4.43
N ARG A 36 8.80 12.86 -5.44
CA ARG A 36 9.36 11.64 -6.05
C ARG A 36 10.22 10.87 -5.05
N ALA A 37 11.12 11.53 -4.33
CA ALA A 37 11.92 10.88 -3.29
C ALA A 37 11.05 10.25 -2.19
N ARG A 38 9.93 10.89 -1.82
CA ARG A 38 8.95 10.32 -0.90
C ARG A 38 8.22 9.12 -1.48
N TYR A 39 7.85 9.17 -2.76
CA TYR A 39 7.25 8.03 -3.46
C TYR A 39 8.20 6.83 -3.50
N GLU A 40 9.50 7.07 -3.67
CA GLU A 40 10.53 6.03 -3.58
C GLU A 40 10.55 5.39 -2.18
N ALA A 41 10.49 6.19 -1.11
CA ALA A 41 10.41 5.67 0.25
C ALA A 41 9.12 4.85 0.52
N ILE A 42 7.98 5.30 -0.03
CA ILE A 42 6.70 4.56 0.05
C ILE A 42 6.79 3.24 -0.71
N ALA A 43 7.30 3.28 -1.95
CA ALA A 43 7.46 2.09 -2.79
C ALA A 43 8.41 1.08 -2.13
N GLU A 44 9.50 1.54 -1.54
CA GLU A 44 10.45 0.69 -0.83
C GLU A 44 9.80 0.02 0.40
N ALA A 45 9.02 0.75 1.19
CA ALA A 45 8.28 0.18 2.32
C ALA A 45 7.23 -0.86 1.86
N ALA A 46 6.49 -0.56 0.79
CA ALA A 46 5.55 -1.52 0.20
C ALA A 46 6.27 -2.77 -0.33
N ALA A 47 7.47 -2.61 -0.91
CA ALA A 47 8.27 -3.70 -1.44
C ALA A 47 8.77 -4.61 -0.31
N ARG A 48 9.26 -4.05 0.80
CA ARG A 48 9.65 -4.81 2.00
C ARG A 48 8.53 -5.71 2.49
N VAL A 49 7.29 -5.22 2.51
CA VAL A 49 6.14 -6.03 2.94
C VAL A 49 5.73 -7.07 1.90
N ALA A 50 5.58 -6.66 0.63
CA ALA A 50 5.11 -7.58 -0.42
C ALA A 50 6.12 -8.71 -0.71
N TYR A 51 7.42 -8.44 -0.54
CA TYR A 51 8.51 -9.39 -0.77
C TYR A 51 9.11 -9.96 0.52
N ASP A 52 8.48 -9.75 1.67
CA ASP A 52 8.87 -10.42 2.91
C ASP A 52 8.71 -11.94 2.77
N PRO A 53 9.77 -12.75 2.90
CA PRO A 53 9.67 -14.20 2.83
C PRO A 53 8.74 -14.80 3.91
N GLU A 54 8.58 -14.13 5.04
CA GLU A 54 7.74 -14.58 6.17
C GLU A 54 6.25 -14.26 5.96
N LEU A 55 5.90 -13.50 4.92
CA LEU A 55 4.52 -13.19 4.58
C LEU A 55 4.10 -13.90 3.29
N ASP A 56 3.03 -14.71 3.35
CA ASP A 56 2.42 -15.18 2.11
C ASP A 56 1.75 -13.99 1.40
N PRO A 57 1.98 -13.83 0.10
CA PRO A 57 1.29 -12.82 -0.69
C PRO A 57 -0.22 -13.08 -0.73
N VAL A 58 -0.98 -12.00 -0.92
CA VAL A 58 -2.44 -12.05 -1.11
C VAL A 58 -2.80 -12.81 -2.38
N PHE A 59 -2.00 -12.64 -3.43
CA PHE A 59 -2.15 -13.37 -4.69
C PHE A 59 -1.08 -14.45 -4.84
N ARG A 60 -1.45 -15.58 -5.44
CA ARG A 60 -0.54 -16.67 -5.79
C ARG A 60 0.01 -16.53 -7.21
N GLY A 61 0.98 -17.37 -7.54
CA GLY A 61 1.57 -17.49 -8.88
C GLY A 61 2.92 -16.79 -9.00
N PRO A 62 3.57 -16.84 -10.18
CA PRO A 62 4.94 -16.35 -10.37
C PRO A 62 5.12 -14.85 -10.12
N ARG A 63 4.04 -14.06 -10.08
CA ARG A 63 4.03 -12.61 -9.81
C ARG A 63 3.05 -12.25 -8.70
N GLY A 64 2.79 -13.18 -7.79
CA GLY A 64 1.84 -13.01 -6.69
C GLY A 64 2.24 -11.88 -5.75
N ARG A 65 3.54 -11.75 -5.43
CA ARG A 65 4.09 -10.67 -4.60
C ARG A 65 4.02 -9.32 -5.31
N ALA A 66 4.41 -9.26 -6.58
CA ALA A 66 4.25 -8.05 -7.38
C ALA A 66 2.78 -7.59 -7.46
N THR A 67 1.85 -8.53 -7.67
CA THR A 67 0.40 -8.23 -7.73
C THR A 67 -0.13 -7.79 -6.36
N THR A 68 0.38 -8.38 -5.27
CA THR A 68 0.09 -7.95 -3.90
C THR A 68 0.59 -6.53 -3.64
N MET A 69 1.79 -6.19 -4.10
CA MET A 69 2.35 -4.84 -4.00
C MET A 69 1.51 -3.81 -4.78
N ALA A 70 1.12 -4.14 -6.02
CA ALA A 70 0.24 -3.29 -6.82
C ALA A 70 -1.11 -3.06 -6.14
N LEU A 71 -1.65 -4.07 -5.45
CA LEU A 71 -2.88 -3.92 -4.67
C LEU A 71 -2.70 -3.00 -3.46
N LEU A 72 -1.62 -3.17 -2.68
CA LEU A 72 -1.32 -2.29 -1.55
C LEU A 72 -1.22 -0.82 -1.99
N LEU A 73 -0.50 -0.56 -3.09
CA LEU A 73 -0.36 0.78 -3.65
C LEU A 73 -1.67 1.32 -4.25
N SER A 74 -2.47 0.46 -4.89
CA SER A 74 -3.80 0.84 -5.37
C SER A 74 -4.72 1.27 -4.23
N ILE A 75 -4.70 0.55 -3.11
CA ILE A 75 -5.44 0.92 -1.90
C ILE A 75 -4.91 2.25 -1.38
N ALA A 76 -3.60 2.40 -1.16
CA ALA A 76 -3.01 3.63 -0.69
C ALA A 76 -3.36 4.85 -1.58
N LYS A 77 -3.39 4.68 -2.92
CA LYS A 77 -3.88 5.71 -3.84
C LYS A 77 -5.33 6.10 -3.57
N HIS A 78 -6.21 5.14 -3.34
CA HIS A 78 -7.64 5.41 -3.15
C HIS A 78 -7.92 6.03 -1.77
N GLU A 79 -7.18 5.61 -0.76
CA GLU A 79 -7.36 6.06 0.61
C GLU A 79 -6.72 7.42 0.87
N SER A 80 -5.54 7.69 0.31
CA SER A 80 -4.76 8.90 0.63
C SER A 80 -4.34 9.73 -0.57
N GLY A 81 -4.42 9.19 -1.79
CA GLY A 81 -3.79 9.80 -2.97
C GLY A 81 -2.28 9.96 -2.82
N PHE A 82 -1.65 9.21 -1.91
CA PHE A 82 -0.25 9.38 -1.49
C PHE A 82 0.09 10.80 -0.99
N ARG A 83 -0.90 11.51 -0.46
CA ARG A 83 -0.72 12.86 0.09
C ARG A 83 0.30 12.85 1.21
N ARG A 84 1.20 13.84 1.20
CA ARG A 84 2.26 14.01 2.20
C ARG A 84 1.71 14.13 3.62
N ASP A 85 0.63 14.87 3.82
CA ASP A 85 0.08 15.05 5.16
C ASP A 85 -0.53 13.76 5.71
N VAL A 86 -1.13 12.92 4.87
CA VAL A 86 -1.62 11.59 5.28
C VAL A 86 -0.44 10.65 5.59
N ASP A 87 0.56 10.65 4.71
CA ASP A 87 1.79 9.86 4.85
C ASP A 87 2.55 10.17 6.14
N LEU A 88 2.61 11.45 6.53
CA LEU A 88 3.32 11.94 7.70
C LEU A 88 2.43 12.20 8.93
N GLY A 89 1.13 11.84 8.87
CA GLY A 89 0.20 12.07 9.98
C GLY A 89 -0.01 13.55 10.37
N LYS A 90 0.15 14.48 9.43
CA LYS A 90 0.13 15.93 9.71
C LYS A 90 -1.28 16.50 9.61
N GLY A 91 -1.73 17.10 10.70
CA GLY A 91 -2.99 17.84 10.75
C GLY A 91 -4.25 16.95 10.74
N PRO A 92 -5.43 17.54 10.96
CA PRO A 92 -6.68 16.80 11.15
C PRO A 92 -7.14 16.04 9.90
N LEU A 93 -6.77 16.52 8.71
CA LEU A 93 -7.14 15.93 7.42
C LEU A 93 -6.34 14.67 7.05
N SER A 94 -5.34 14.32 7.87
CA SER A 94 -4.55 13.08 7.70
C SER A 94 -5.29 11.82 8.17
N ARG A 95 -6.33 11.98 9.00
CA ARG A 95 -7.01 10.88 9.72
C ARG A 95 -8.37 10.45 9.16
N GLY A 96 -8.68 10.80 7.91
CA GLY A 96 -9.96 10.42 7.28
C GLY A 96 -11.16 10.88 8.10
N SER A 97 -11.87 9.91 8.71
CA SER A 97 -12.99 10.12 9.64
C SER A 97 -12.58 10.58 11.06
N GLY A 98 -11.30 10.90 11.28
CA GLY A 98 -10.69 11.18 12.58
C GLY A 98 -10.12 9.93 13.27
N THR A 99 -10.45 8.73 12.79
CA THR A 99 -10.00 7.46 13.39
C THR A 99 -9.05 6.65 12.51
N ASP A 100 -8.85 7.08 11.27
CA ASP A 100 -8.08 6.35 10.28
C ASP A 100 -6.60 6.78 10.34
N SER A 101 -5.69 5.88 9.97
CA SER A 101 -4.25 6.05 10.13
C SER A 101 -3.49 5.65 8.87
N CYS A 102 -2.40 6.37 8.62
CA CYS A 102 -1.43 6.15 7.54
C CYS A 102 -2.03 6.14 6.11
N LEU A 103 -1.18 5.82 5.12
CA LEU A 103 -1.52 5.81 3.70
C LEU A 103 -2.67 4.87 3.33
N LEU A 104 -2.88 3.81 4.11
CA LEU A 104 -3.93 2.81 3.89
C LEU A 104 -5.22 3.12 4.67
N GLN A 105 -5.28 4.24 5.40
CA GLN A 105 -6.43 4.68 6.20
C GLN A 105 -7.00 3.55 7.09
N ILE A 106 -6.10 2.89 7.82
CA ILE A 106 -6.45 1.81 8.74
C ILE A 106 -7.16 2.40 9.96
N ARG A 107 -8.35 1.90 10.27
CA ARG A 107 -9.13 2.37 11.42
C ARG A 107 -8.51 1.88 12.73
N VAL A 108 -7.80 2.77 13.43
CA VAL A 108 -7.16 2.51 14.73
C VAL A 108 -7.87 3.24 15.87
N GLY A 109 -8.36 4.46 15.63
CA GLY A 109 -8.99 5.29 16.66
C GLY A 109 -8.03 5.61 17.81
N LYS A 110 -8.44 5.28 19.05
CA LYS A 110 -7.62 5.32 20.27
C LYS A 110 -6.98 3.97 20.63
N GLY A 111 -7.21 2.96 19.79
CA GLY A 111 -6.78 1.58 20.03
C GLY A 111 -5.43 1.27 19.40
N LYS A 112 -5.25 -0.01 19.06
CA LYS A 112 -4.07 -0.56 18.40
C LYS A 112 -4.51 -1.50 17.27
N THR A 113 -3.63 -1.70 16.29
CA THR A 113 -3.78 -2.78 15.31
C THR A 113 -3.66 -4.15 15.99
N ALA A 114 -3.94 -5.23 15.26
CA ALA A 114 -3.74 -6.60 15.76
C ALA A 114 -2.27 -6.88 16.12
N GLU A 115 -1.35 -6.20 15.44
CA GLU A 115 0.09 -6.24 15.69
C GLU A 115 0.52 -5.39 16.90
N GLY A 116 -0.39 -4.63 17.52
CA GLY A 116 -0.12 -3.82 18.70
C GLY A 116 0.34 -2.38 18.42
N TRP A 117 0.20 -1.90 17.19
CA TRP A 117 0.66 -0.56 16.76
C TRP A 117 -0.41 0.51 16.91
N THR A 118 -0.04 1.68 17.42
CA THR A 118 -0.92 2.85 17.52
C THR A 118 -0.97 3.63 16.20
N HIS A 119 -1.69 4.75 16.18
CA HIS A 119 -1.64 5.66 15.03
C HIS A 119 -0.21 6.16 14.74
N GLU A 120 0.49 6.58 15.79
CA GLU A 120 1.84 7.15 15.75
C GLU A 120 2.82 6.13 15.15
N ASP A 121 2.75 4.89 15.60
CA ASP A 121 3.53 3.78 15.02
C ASP A 121 3.33 3.66 13.51
N LEU A 122 2.09 3.77 13.01
CA LEU A 122 1.78 3.57 11.59
C LEU A 122 2.16 4.77 10.71
N VAL A 123 2.19 6.00 11.25
CA VAL A 123 2.58 7.20 10.48
C VAL A 123 4.08 7.44 10.52
N GLU A 124 4.78 6.99 11.57
CA GLU A 124 6.24 7.07 11.67
C GLU A 124 6.93 5.97 10.85
N ASP A 125 6.29 4.80 10.70
CA ASP A 125 6.83 3.66 9.99
C ASP A 125 5.87 3.15 8.90
N ARG A 126 6.25 3.42 7.65
CA ARG A 126 5.50 2.99 6.47
C ARG A 126 5.42 1.47 6.35
N GLU A 127 6.44 0.74 6.79
CA GLU A 127 6.43 -0.73 6.75
C GLU A 127 5.33 -1.26 7.67
N LYS A 128 5.18 -0.69 8.88
CA LYS A 128 4.07 -1.03 9.79
C LYS A 128 2.71 -0.75 9.14
N CYS A 129 2.54 0.41 8.50
CA CYS A 129 1.32 0.74 7.75
C CYS A 129 0.98 -0.33 6.71
N PHE A 130 1.95 -0.71 5.86
CA PHE A 130 1.73 -1.72 4.84
C PHE A 130 1.54 -3.13 5.41
N ARG A 131 2.23 -3.51 6.50
CA ARG A 131 2.05 -4.81 7.17
C ARG A 131 0.64 -4.97 7.75
N SER A 132 0.15 -3.98 8.50
CA SER A 132 -1.21 -4.01 9.03
C SER A 132 -2.26 -4.00 7.92
N GLY A 133 -2.02 -3.24 6.85
CA GLY A 133 -2.88 -3.24 5.67
C GLY A 133 -2.93 -4.59 4.96
N HIS A 134 -1.76 -5.21 4.74
CA HIS A 134 -1.65 -6.55 4.18
C HIS A 134 -2.44 -7.59 5.00
N ALA A 135 -2.30 -7.56 6.33
CA ALA A 135 -3.05 -8.44 7.22
C ALA A 135 -4.57 -8.23 7.13
N LEU A 136 -5.03 -6.97 7.06
CA LEU A 136 -6.45 -6.65 6.86
C LEU A 136 -6.97 -7.11 5.50
N ILE A 137 -6.18 -6.96 4.44
CA ILE A 137 -6.54 -7.43 3.09
C ILE A 137 -6.69 -8.95 3.08
N LYS A 138 -5.73 -9.70 3.65
CA LYS A 138 -5.83 -11.17 3.76
C LYS A 138 -7.10 -11.60 4.50
N ARG A 139 -7.42 -10.93 5.62
CA ARG A 139 -8.67 -11.18 6.37
C ARG A 139 -9.90 -10.90 5.51
N SER A 140 -9.92 -9.78 4.79
CA SER A 140 -11.03 -9.43 3.90
C SER A 140 -11.21 -10.45 2.77
N PHE A 141 -10.11 -10.86 2.12
CA PHE A 141 -10.13 -11.86 1.06
C PHE A 141 -10.68 -13.19 1.58
N GLY A 142 -10.23 -13.63 2.75
CA GLY A 142 -10.74 -14.85 3.38
C GLY A 142 -12.24 -14.76 3.71
N ALA A 143 -12.68 -13.65 4.31
CA ALA A 143 -14.08 -13.44 4.69
C ALA A 143 -15.02 -13.34 3.48
N CYS A 144 -14.58 -12.68 2.41
CA CYS A 144 -15.40 -12.39 1.23
C CYS A 144 -15.15 -13.34 0.04
N ARG A 145 -14.44 -14.45 0.24
CA ARG A 145 -14.00 -15.38 -0.82
C ARG A 145 -15.12 -15.99 -1.68
N ASN A 146 -16.36 -16.01 -1.17
CA ASN A 146 -17.52 -16.55 -1.88
C ASN A 146 -18.16 -15.55 -2.87
N LEU A 147 -17.66 -14.31 -2.91
CA LEU A 147 -18.05 -13.29 -3.88
C LEU A 147 -17.13 -13.32 -5.12
N PRO A 148 -17.46 -12.61 -6.21
CA PRO A 148 -16.50 -12.34 -7.28
C PRO A 148 -15.23 -11.68 -6.73
N MET A 149 -14.06 -12.01 -7.30
CA MET A 149 -12.76 -11.53 -6.79
C MET A 149 -12.67 -10.01 -6.63
N LEU A 150 -13.33 -9.25 -7.51
CA LEU A 150 -13.35 -7.79 -7.44
C LEU A 150 -14.04 -7.24 -6.18
N ASP A 151 -14.83 -8.05 -5.49
CA ASP A 151 -15.56 -7.70 -4.26
C ASP A 151 -14.88 -8.23 -2.98
N TRP A 152 -13.70 -8.87 -3.10
CA TRP A 152 -13.00 -9.48 -1.96
C TRP A 152 -12.44 -8.46 -0.95
N LEU A 153 -12.36 -7.18 -1.29
CA LEU A 153 -12.04 -6.10 -0.34
C LEU A 153 -13.26 -5.55 0.40
N GLY A 154 -14.47 -6.10 0.22
CA GLY A 154 -15.68 -5.55 0.82
C GLY A 154 -15.59 -5.39 2.35
N ALA A 155 -15.01 -6.39 3.05
CA ALA A 155 -14.79 -6.30 4.49
C ALA A 155 -13.73 -5.24 4.85
N TYR A 156 -12.68 -5.08 4.04
CA TYR A 156 -11.69 -4.01 4.21
C TYR A 156 -12.33 -2.62 4.08
N THR A 157 -13.07 -2.38 2.99
CA THR A 157 -13.56 -1.03 2.65
C THR A 157 -14.83 -0.64 3.42
N ARG A 158 -15.69 -1.61 3.76
CA ARG A 158 -17.02 -1.36 4.31
C ARG A 158 -17.32 -2.12 5.61
N GLY A 159 -16.44 -3.03 6.03
CA GLY A 159 -16.67 -3.89 7.19
C GLY A 159 -17.66 -5.03 6.94
N ARG A 160 -18.10 -5.27 5.69
CA ARG A 160 -19.01 -6.38 5.33
C ARG A 160 -18.84 -6.82 3.88
N CYS A 161 -19.12 -8.08 3.59
CA CYS A 161 -19.04 -8.64 2.23
C CYS A 161 -20.33 -8.36 1.46
N VAL A 162 -20.24 -7.59 0.39
CA VAL A 162 -21.37 -7.21 -0.49
C VAL A 162 -20.93 -7.39 -1.94
N GLN A 163 -21.75 -8.08 -2.73
CA GLN A 163 -21.51 -8.22 -4.17
C GLN A 163 -21.68 -6.87 -4.86
N GLY A 164 -20.81 -6.54 -5.81
CA GLY A 164 -20.91 -5.29 -6.56
C GLY A 164 -20.38 -4.05 -5.83
N GLU A 165 -19.56 -4.20 -4.78
CA GLU A 165 -19.15 -3.08 -3.92
C GLU A 165 -18.17 -2.14 -4.64
N PRO A 166 -18.58 -0.90 -5.01
CA PRO A 166 -17.76 -0.03 -5.85
C PRO A 166 -16.40 0.33 -5.24
N ALA A 167 -16.32 0.45 -3.91
CA ALA A 167 -15.07 0.74 -3.22
C ALA A 167 -14.05 -0.40 -3.38
N SER A 168 -14.51 -1.65 -3.26
CA SER A 168 -13.67 -2.84 -3.50
C SER A 168 -13.25 -2.90 -4.97
N GLN A 169 -14.21 -2.80 -5.88
CA GLN A 169 -13.95 -2.98 -7.30
C GLN A 169 -12.99 -1.94 -7.88
N SER A 170 -13.09 -0.67 -7.46
CA SER A 170 -12.20 0.40 -7.93
C SER A 170 -10.74 0.12 -7.56
N ARG A 171 -10.48 -0.30 -6.32
CA ARG A 171 -9.15 -0.69 -5.82
C ARG A 171 -8.60 -1.92 -6.56
N MET A 172 -9.43 -2.96 -6.70
CA MET A 172 -9.03 -4.18 -7.42
C MET A 172 -8.75 -3.90 -8.91
N LYS A 173 -9.62 -3.15 -9.60
CA LYS A 173 -9.47 -2.82 -11.02
C LYS A 173 -8.23 -1.97 -11.29
N LEU A 174 -7.92 -1.00 -10.42
CA LEU A 174 -6.70 -0.20 -10.58
C LEU A 174 -5.44 -1.07 -10.43
N ALA A 175 -5.41 -1.96 -9.44
CA ALA A 175 -4.30 -2.90 -9.27
C ALA A 175 -4.12 -3.83 -10.48
N GLN A 176 -5.21 -4.36 -11.04
CA GLN A 176 -5.19 -5.22 -12.22
C GLN A 176 -4.73 -4.51 -13.51
N ARG A 177 -4.89 -3.18 -13.58
CA ARG A 177 -4.44 -2.36 -14.71
C ARG A 177 -2.99 -1.89 -14.57
N ALA A 178 -2.33 -2.20 -13.45
CA ALA A 178 -0.92 -1.89 -13.29
C ALA A 178 -0.12 -2.58 -14.40
N PRO A 179 0.85 -1.89 -15.03
CA PRO A 179 1.82 -2.53 -15.90
C PRO A 179 2.45 -3.74 -15.20
N GLN A 180 2.69 -4.80 -15.95
CA GLN A 180 3.32 -6.00 -15.42
C GLN A 180 4.68 -5.67 -14.80
N ALA A 181 4.98 -6.25 -13.64
CA ALA A 181 6.29 -6.09 -13.01
C ALA A 181 7.41 -6.64 -13.91
N PRO A 182 8.59 -5.99 -13.91
CA PRO A 182 9.70 -6.34 -14.80
C PRO A 182 10.35 -7.69 -14.46
N LEU A 183 10.17 -8.17 -13.23
CA LEU A 183 10.68 -9.45 -12.74
C LEU A 183 9.52 -10.33 -12.26
N ASP A 184 9.72 -11.64 -12.27
CA ASP A 184 8.90 -12.54 -11.46
C ASP A 184 9.37 -12.54 -9.99
N ASP A 185 8.59 -13.17 -9.11
CA ASP A 185 8.83 -13.14 -7.68
C ASP A 185 10.17 -13.80 -7.32
N ALA A 186 10.57 -14.87 -8.01
CA ALA A 186 11.84 -15.56 -7.77
C ALA A 186 13.04 -14.68 -8.13
N ALA A 187 13.02 -14.06 -9.31
CA ALA A 187 14.06 -13.15 -9.76
C ALA A 187 14.12 -11.87 -8.90
N ALA A 188 12.97 -11.33 -8.50
CA ALA A 188 12.89 -10.17 -7.63
C ALA A 188 13.48 -10.45 -6.24
N LEU A 189 13.12 -11.58 -5.62
CA LEU A 189 13.69 -11.99 -4.33
C LEU A 189 15.21 -12.19 -4.42
N ALA A 190 15.70 -12.85 -5.47
CA ALA A 190 17.12 -13.05 -5.69
C ALA A 190 17.88 -11.72 -5.89
N ALA A 191 17.31 -10.76 -6.63
CA ALA A 191 17.89 -9.44 -6.81
C ALA A 191 17.95 -8.65 -5.51
N ARG A 192 16.89 -8.70 -4.70
CA ARG A 192 16.81 -7.98 -3.41
C ARG A 192 17.71 -8.59 -2.34
N ALA A 193 17.88 -9.91 -2.32
CA ALA A 193 18.84 -10.57 -1.43
C ALA A 193 20.29 -10.13 -1.70
N LYS A 194 20.64 -9.87 -2.97
CA LYS A 194 21.98 -9.35 -3.34
C LYS A 194 22.18 -7.88 -2.98
N ALA A 195 21.09 -7.10 -2.93
CA ALA A 195 21.14 -5.66 -2.67
C ALA A 195 21.20 -5.31 -1.17
N THR A 196 20.84 -6.25 -0.30
CA THR A 196 20.90 -6.07 1.16
C THR A 196 22.29 -6.51 1.62
N PRO A 197 23.17 -5.62 2.10
CA PRO A 197 24.41 -6.06 2.73
C PRO A 197 24.03 -6.92 3.94
N HIS A 198 24.65 -8.09 4.11
CA HIS A 198 24.62 -8.74 5.41
C HIS A 198 25.18 -7.75 6.46
N PRO A 199 24.53 -7.60 7.62
CA PRO A 199 25.05 -6.78 8.70
C PRO A 199 26.44 -7.26 9.16
#